data_AF-A0A0R1MX07-F1
#
_entry.id   AF-A0A0R1MX07-F1
#
_cell.length_a   1.000
_cell.length_b   1.000
_cell.length_c   1.000
_cell.angle_alpha   90.00
_cell.angle_beta   90.00
_cell.angle_gamma   90.00
#
_symmetry.space_group_name_H-M   'P 1'
#
loop_
_entity.id
_entity.type
_entity.pdbx_description
1 polymer ?
#
loop_
_entity_poly.entity_id
_entity_poly.type
_entity_poly.pdbx_seq_one_letter_code
_entity_poly.pdbx_strand_id
1 'polypeptide(L)'
;MLVVVLLHVTLGMLPDVPYLDGIRVDHIAVTEWIGFDLQNSYLTAFTFLLSIAVMLSPATTITEDIRSGAWMYLAKSSRRRYLIRHLTVSFISGFCIAAIPLTVDAVFAYLLFPNITPNLVTNYNEAVASTVTYWSQWYYTQPARLIVTYIIFIGAFGGLFALLGSALGVATRRRVVALISPFVMVLALTIGTSIFPQFISSPVFVLSPLSPAYLPTLWSVFVTYGITLVCAIGGILFASKHQTEL
;
A
#
# COMPACT_ATOMS: atom_id res chain seq x y z
N MET A 1 11.83 -0.86 1.73
CA MET A 1 10.69 -1.74 2.05
C MET A 1 11.15 -3.05 2.68
N LEU A 2 12.05 -3.82 2.03
CA LEU A 2 12.62 -5.04 2.63
C LEU A 2 13.26 -4.84 4.01
N VAL A 3 13.89 -3.68 4.28
CA VAL A 3 14.44 -3.39 5.62
C VAL A 3 13.36 -3.44 6.70
N VAL A 4 12.16 -2.92 6.44
CA VAL A 4 11.05 -2.96 7.41
C VAL A 4 10.62 -4.40 7.66
N VAL A 5 10.54 -5.20 6.60
CA VAL A 5 10.23 -6.64 6.68
C VAL A 5 11.30 -7.38 7.47
N LEU A 6 12.58 -7.13 7.20
CA LEU A 6 13.68 -7.77 7.94
C LEU A 6 13.69 -7.36 9.42
N LEU A 7 13.38 -6.09 9.72
CA LEU A 7 13.22 -5.63 11.11
C LEU A 7 12.04 -6.34 11.78
N HIS A 8 10.90 -6.46 11.09
CA HIS A 8 9.74 -7.19 11.60
C HIS A 8 10.04 -8.67 11.85
N VAL A 9 10.71 -9.35 10.91
CA VAL A 9 11.13 -10.75 11.07
C VAL A 9 12.10 -10.90 12.26
N THR A 10 13.08 -10.00 12.38
CA THR A 10 14.13 -10.14 13.41
C THR A 10 13.71 -9.68 14.80
N LEU A 11 12.85 -8.67 14.91
CA LEU A 11 12.46 -8.03 16.18
C LEU A 11 11.02 -8.34 16.61
N GLY A 12 10.17 -8.81 15.69
CA GLY A 12 8.81 -9.30 15.99
C GLY A 12 8.78 -10.82 15.98
N MET A 13 8.89 -11.42 14.79
CA MET A 13 8.68 -12.87 14.61
C MET A 13 9.69 -13.75 15.38
N LEU A 14 11.00 -13.52 15.26
CA LEU A 14 12.01 -14.40 15.87
C LEU A 14 11.92 -14.47 17.40
N PRO A 15 11.69 -13.35 18.12
CA PRO A 15 11.40 -13.38 19.56
C PRO A 15 10.18 -14.22 19.96
N ASP A 16 9.23 -14.44 19.05
CA ASP A 16 7.99 -15.15 19.35
C ASP A 16 8.07 -16.68 19.10
N VAL A 17 9.06 -17.13 18.33
CA VAL A 17 9.33 -18.56 18.07
C VAL A 17 9.48 -19.41 19.34
N PRO A 18 10.14 -18.95 20.44
CA PRO A 18 10.24 -19.72 21.67
C PRO A 18 8.89 -19.99 22.36
N TYR A 19 7.83 -19.23 22.05
CA TYR A 19 6.48 -19.44 22.60
C TYR A 19 5.67 -20.50 21.84
N LEU A 20 6.28 -21.18 20.85
CA LEU A 20 5.72 -22.36 20.19
C LEU A 20 5.85 -23.61 21.07
N ASP A 21 5.40 -23.52 22.32
CA ASP A 21 5.51 -24.55 23.35
C ASP A 21 4.32 -25.54 23.36
N GLY A 22 3.32 -25.30 22.50
CA GLY A 22 2.09 -26.09 22.43
C GLY A 22 1.05 -25.76 23.51
N ILE A 23 1.36 -24.82 24.41
CA ILE A 23 0.44 -24.28 25.42
C ILE A 23 -0.24 -23.03 24.85
N ARG A 24 0.52 -22.19 24.15
CA ARG A 24 0.06 -20.96 23.50
C ARG A 24 -0.28 -21.24 22.03
N VAL A 25 -1.51 -20.94 21.62
CA VAL A 25 -2.05 -21.18 20.26
C VAL A 25 -2.44 -19.86 19.56
N ASP A 26 -1.99 -18.75 20.12
CA ASP A 26 -2.15 -17.37 19.62
C ASP A 26 -1.09 -17.00 18.57
N HIS A 27 0.07 -17.66 18.58
CA HIS A 27 1.16 -17.44 17.62
C HIS A 27 1.07 -18.39 16.42
N ILE A 28 0.40 -17.94 15.36
CA ILE A 28 0.18 -18.70 14.12
C ILE A 28 0.60 -17.86 12.91
N ALA A 29 0.86 -18.51 11.78
CA ALA A 29 1.41 -17.84 10.60
C ALA A 29 0.60 -16.62 10.09
N VAL A 30 -0.72 -16.58 10.34
CA VAL A 30 -1.56 -15.45 9.94
C VAL A 30 -1.51 -14.28 10.91
N THR A 31 -1.41 -14.53 12.22
CA THR A 31 -1.37 -13.49 13.26
C THR A 31 -0.02 -12.80 13.30
N GLU A 32 1.04 -13.57 13.02
CA GLU A 32 2.42 -13.11 12.96
C GLU A 32 2.79 -12.38 11.66
N TRP A 33 1.92 -12.41 10.64
CA TRP A 33 2.17 -11.64 9.42
C TRP A 33 2.10 -10.14 9.72
N ILE A 34 2.98 -9.33 9.10
CA ILE A 34 3.08 -7.88 9.36
C ILE A 34 1.75 -7.12 9.28
N GLY A 35 0.77 -7.64 8.54
CA GLY A 35 -0.56 -7.06 8.43
C GLY A 35 -1.48 -7.29 9.64
N PHE A 36 -1.28 -8.34 10.42
CA PHE A 36 -2.11 -8.67 11.59
C PHE A 36 -1.50 -8.26 12.93
N ASP A 37 -0.36 -7.55 12.93
CA ASP A 37 0.21 -6.94 14.14
C ASP A 37 -0.85 -6.12 14.91
N LEU A 38 -1.14 -6.54 16.14
CA LEU A 38 -2.15 -5.92 17.03
C LEU A 38 -1.88 -4.43 17.29
N GLN A 39 -0.60 -4.03 17.36
CA GLN A 39 -0.21 -2.63 17.55
C GLN A 39 -0.11 -1.88 16.23
N ASN A 40 -0.18 -2.61 15.11
CA ASN A 40 -0.20 -2.10 13.75
C ASN A 40 1.00 -1.19 13.42
N SER A 41 2.11 -1.41 14.13
CA SER A 41 3.23 -0.49 14.20
C SER A 41 4.10 -0.63 12.94
N TYR A 42 4.40 -1.87 12.57
CA TYR A 42 5.20 -2.21 11.40
C TYR A 42 4.46 -1.92 10.10
N LEU A 43 3.17 -2.25 10.01
CA LEU A 43 2.36 -1.98 8.81
C LEU A 43 2.14 -0.47 8.59
N THR A 44 1.93 0.29 9.67
CA THR A 44 1.83 1.76 9.58
C THR A 44 3.13 2.35 9.06
N ALA A 45 4.27 1.95 9.64
CA ALA A 45 5.58 2.38 9.16
C ALA A 45 5.83 1.95 7.71
N PHE A 46 5.45 0.72 7.35
CA PHE A 46 5.54 0.20 5.99
C PHE A 46 4.76 1.07 5.02
N THR A 47 3.50 1.41 5.33
CA THR A 47 2.62 2.20 4.47
C THR A 47 3.14 3.63 4.28
N PHE A 48 3.62 4.27 5.35
CA PHE A 48 4.25 5.58 5.25
C PHE A 48 5.51 5.55 4.40
N LEU A 49 6.42 4.61 4.64
CA LEU A 49 7.64 4.48 3.86
C LEU A 49 7.35 4.10 2.41
N LEU A 50 6.31 3.28 2.16
CA LEU A 50 5.88 2.88 0.83
C LEU A 50 5.52 4.10 -0.02
N SER A 51 4.77 5.04 0.55
CA SER A 51 4.36 6.27 -0.14
C SER A 51 5.54 7.10 -0.67
N ILE A 52 6.71 7.04 -0.02
CA ILE A 52 7.95 7.68 -0.48
C ILE A 52 8.73 6.75 -1.43
N ALA A 53 8.88 5.49 -1.05
CA ALA A 53 9.72 4.52 -1.77
C ALA A 53 9.23 4.25 -3.19
N VAL A 54 7.91 4.27 -3.40
CA VAL A 54 7.32 4.16 -4.73
C VAL A 54 7.78 5.28 -5.65
N MET A 55 8.05 6.48 -5.14
CA MET A 55 8.54 7.59 -5.96
C MET A 55 10.04 7.49 -6.28
N LEU A 56 10.79 6.57 -5.67
CA LEU A 56 12.16 6.26 -6.10
C LEU A 56 12.19 5.32 -7.32
N SER A 57 11.04 4.80 -7.73
CA SER A 57 10.86 3.95 -8.90
C SER A 57 10.78 4.77 -10.20
N PRO A 58 10.55 4.12 -11.36
CA PRO A 58 10.28 4.82 -12.63
C PRO A 58 9.14 5.86 -12.58
N ALA A 59 8.36 5.91 -11.50
CA ALA A 59 7.35 6.95 -11.26
C ALA A 59 7.88 8.38 -11.45
N THR A 60 9.12 8.70 -11.07
CA THR A 60 9.64 10.08 -11.24
C THR A 60 10.11 10.40 -12.66
N THR A 61 10.39 9.41 -13.50
CA THR A 61 11.06 9.65 -14.80
C THR A 61 10.18 10.51 -15.70
N ILE A 62 8.86 10.30 -15.69
CA ILE A 62 7.92 11.13 -16.46
C ILE A 62 7.98 12.61 -16.08
N THR A 63 8.22 12.91 -14.80
CA THR A 63 8.35 14.29 -14.32
C THR A 63 9.67 14.90 -14.81
N GLU A 64 10.74 14.10 -14.87
CA GLU A 64 12.05 14.53 -15.36
C GLU A 64 12.08 14.70 -16.88
N ASP A 65 11.45 13.78 -17.63
CA ASP A 65 11.36 13.84 -19.09
C ASP A 65 10.57 15.07 -19.55
N ILE A 66 9.48 15.40 -18.84
CA ILE A 66 8.68 16.59 -19.10
C ILE A 66 9.45 17.85 -18.72
N ARG A 67 10.14 17.86 -17.57
CA ARG A 67 10.93 19.00 -17.11
C ARG A 67 12.11 19.31 -18.04
N SER A 68 12.79 18.28 -18.55
CA SER A 68 13.95 18.41 -19.43
C SER A 68 13.57 18.62 -20.90
N GLY A 69 12.29 18.45 -21.26
CA GLY A 69 11.84 18.44 -22.65
C GLY A 69 12.20 17.16 -23.41
N ALA A 70 12.92 16.22 -22.79
CA ALA A 70 13.35 14.97 -23.42
C ALA A 70 12.18 14.13 -23.96
N TRP A 71 11.01 14.22 -23.33
CA TRP A 71 9.80 13.49 -23.75
C TRP A 71 9.38 13.79 -25.19
N MET A 72 9.69 14.99 -25.72
CA MET A 72 9.37 15.35 -27.11
C MET A 72 10.18 14.54 -28.12
N TYR A 73 11.42 14.20 -27.78
CA TYR A 73 12.33 13.40 -28.61
C TYR A 73 12.16 11.90 -28.38
N LEU A 74 11.80 11.51 -27.15
CA LEU A 74 11.60 10.10 -26.76
C LEU A 74 10.26 9.54 -27.27
N ALA A 75 9.23 10.39 -27.43
CA ALA A 75 7.94 10.01 -27.99
C ALA A 75 7.98 9.82 -29.53
N LYS A 76 8.80 8.87 -30.02
CA LYS A 76 9.02 8.60 -31.45
C LYS A 76 7.75 8.24 -32.24
N SER A 77 6.71 7.71 -31.60
CA SER A 77 5.47 7.28 -32.29
C SER A 77 4.22 8.09 -31.92
N SER A 78 3.97 8.29 -30.63
CA SER A 78 2.79 8.99 -30.13
C SER A 78 2.98 9.36 -28.66
N ARG A 79 2.74 10.64 -28.32
CA ARG A 79 2.78 11.17 -26.96
C ARG A 79 1.83 10.42 -26.02
N ARG A 80 0.63 10.10 -26.49
CA ARG A 80 -0.36 9.33 -25.71
C ARG A 80 0.15 7.93 -25.39
N ARG A 81 0.78 7.24 -26.35
CA ARG A 81 1.34 5.89 -26.15
C ARG A 81 2.52 5.91 -25.19
N TYR A 82 3.36 6.95 -25.28
CA TYR A 82 4.45 7.18 -24.33
C TYR A 82 3.93 7.34 -22.89
N LEU A 83 2.95 8.21 -22.70
CA LEU A 83 2.34 8.46 -21.39
C LEU A 83 1.70 7.20 -20.82
N ILE A 84 0.87 6.49 -21.59
CA ILE A 84 0.24 5.24 -21.13
C ILE A 84 1.29 4.23 -20.68
N ARG A 85 2.36 4.04 -21.47
CA ARG A 85 3.44 3.11 -21.12
C ARG A 85 4.11 3.51 -19.81
N HIS A 86 4.43 4.80 -19.62
CA HIS A 86 5.02 5.27 -18.38
C HIS A 86 4.07 5.06 -17.20
N LEU A 87 2.78 5.39 -17.33
CA LEU A 87 1.79 5.19 -16.27
C LEU A 87 1.69 3.71 -15.87
N THR A 88 1.65 2.80 -16.85
CA THR A 88 1.62 1.35 -16.59
C THR A 88 2.88 0.87 -15.89
N VAL A 89 4.07 1.31 -16.34
CA VAL A 89 5.34 0.92 -15.72
C VAL A 89 5.46 1.49 -14.30
N SER A 90 5.05 2.74 -14.07
CA SER A 90 5.01 3.35 -12.75
C SER A 90 4.04 2.64 -11.81
N PHE A 91 2.86 2.25 -12.30
CA PHE A 91 1.90 1.50 -11.50
C PHE A 91 2.43 0.11 -11.13
N ILE A 92 2.94 -0.65 -12.09
CA ILE A 92 3.48 -2.01 -11.86
C ILE A 92 4.70 -1.95 -10.93
N SER A 93 5.59 -0.98 -11.12
CA SER A 93 6.74 -0.82 -10.21
C SER A 93 6.30 -0.47 -8.79
N GLY A 94 5.35 0.44 -8.62
CA GLY A 94 4.75 0.74 -7.32
C GLY A 94 4.09 -0.48 -6.68
N PHE A 95 3.37 -1.28 -7.48
CA PHE A 95 2.78 -2.54 -7.04
C PHE A 95 3.84 -3.53 -6.55
N CYS A 96 4.90 -3.76 -7.33
CA CYS A 96 5.97 -4.69 -6.96
C CYS A 96 6.75 -4.22 -5.72
N ILE A 97 6.99 -2.91 -5.56
CA ILE A 97 7.68 -2.34 -4.39
C ILE A 97 6.92 -2.62 -3.10
N ALA A 98 5.59 -2.67 -3.14
CA ALA A 98 4.74 -3.04 -2.01
C ALA A 98 4.60 -4.56 -1.85
N ALA A 99 4.23 -5.25 -2.93
CA ALA A 99 3.81 -6.64 -2.88
C ALA A 99 4.96 -7.61 -2.60
N ILE A 100 6.14 -7.39 -3.20
CA ILE A 100 7.29 -8.30 -3.03
C ILE A 100 7.74 -8.36 -1.56
N PRO A 101 8.00 -7.24 -0.87
CA PRO A 101 8.39 -7.29 0.55
C PRO A 101 7.33 -7.96 1.43
N LEU A 102 6.05 -7.65 1.24
CA LEU A 102 4.97 -8.27 2.03
C LEU A 102 4.85 -9.77 1.76
N THR A 103 5.15 -10.22 0.54
CA THR A 103 5.21 -11.64 0.19
C THR A 103 6.38 -12.31 0.90
N VAL A 104 7.55 -11.65 0.95
CA VAL A 104 8.72 -12.16 1.69
C VAL A 104 8.38 -12.28 3.19
N ASP A 105 7.73 -11.27 3.77
CA ASP A 105 7.27 -11.30 5.16
C ASP A 105 6.31 -12.47 5.42
N ALA A 106 5.30 -12.63 4.57
CA ALA A 106 4.36 -13.75 4.67
C ALA A 106 5.07 -15.11 4.57
N VAL A 107 6.04 -15.26 3.66
CA VAL A 107 6.82 -16.50 3.55
C VAL A 107 7.57 -16.78 4.85
N PHE A 108 8.18 -15.80 5.49
CA PHE A 108 8.80 -16.00 6.80
C PHE A 108 7.79 -16.40 7.87
N ALA A 109 6.61 -15.77 7.91
CA ALA A 109 5.55 -16.14 8.84
C ALA A 109 5.15 -17.63 8.70
N TYR A 110 4.96 -18.11 7.46
CA TYR A 110 4.63 -19.52 7.20
C TYR A 110 5.78 -20.50 7.40
N LEU A 111 7.04 -20.05 7.37
CA LEU A 111 8.20 -20.89 7.64
C LEU A 111 8.49 -21.03 9.13
N LEU A 112 8.23 -19.98 9.92
CA LEU A 112 8.54 -19.92 11.33
C LEU A 112 7.39 -20.39 12.23
N PHE A 113 6.13 -20.18 11.81
CA PHE A 113 4.95 -20.42 12.64
C PHE A 113 4.03 -21.50 12.05
N PRO A 114 3.26 -22.18 12.92
CA PRO A 114 2.33 -23.21 12.47
C PRO A 114 1.19 -22.61 11.64
N ASN A 115 0.85 -23.30 10.55
CA ASN A 115 -0.30 -22.98 9.70
C ASN A 115 -1.56 -23.66 10.23
N ILE A 116 -2.15 -23.09 11.28
CA ILE A 116 -3.40 -23.55 11.88
C ILE A 116 -4.49 -22.52 11.58
N THR A 117 -5.70 -22.99 11.28
CA THR A 117 -6.84 -22.10 11.08
C THR A 117 -7.24 -21.45 12.40
N PRO A 118 -7.31 -20.11 12.49
CA PRO A 118 -7.75 -19.42 13.69
C PRO A 118 -9.17 -19.84 14.10
N ASN A 119 -9.40 -19.99 15.40
CA ASN A 119 -10.74 -20.11 15.98
C ASN A 119 -11.04 -18.88 16.85
N LEU A 120 -12.31 -18.47 16.90
CA LEU A 120 -12.84 -17.38 17.73
C LEU A 120 -12.51 -17.56 19.23
N VAL A 121 -12.44 -18.81 19.71
CA VAL A 121 -12.16 -19.10 21.12
C VAL A 121 -10.68 -18.96 21.46
N THR A 122 -9.78 -19.42 20.58
CA THR A 122 -8.33 -19.38 20.81
C THR A 122 -7.70 -18.03 20.46
N ASN A 123 -8.29 -17.27 19.52
CA ASN A 123 -7.81 -15.96 19.09
C ASN A 123 -8.76 -14.84 19.52
N TYR A 124 -9.46 -15.00 20.64
CA TYR A 124 -10.45 -14.02 21.13
C TYR A 124 -9.89 -12.59 21.26
N ASN A 125 -8.60 -12.47 21.60
CA ASN A 125 -7.94 -11.17 21.75
C ASN A 125 -7.72 -10.45 20.40
N GLU A 126 -7.72 -11.18 19.29
CA GLU A 126 -7.70 -10.63 17.95
C GLU A 126 -9.14 -10.51 17.46
N ALA A 127 -9.80 -9.39 17.76
CA ALA A 127 -11.20 -9.15 17.41
C ALA A 127 -11.41 -8.96 15.89
N VAL A 128 -11.09 -9.97 15.08
CA VAL A 128 -11.26 -9.98 13.63
C VAL A 128 -12.74 -10.07 13.31
N ALA A 129 -13.31 -8.92 12.97
CA ALA A 129 -14.72 -8.74 12.63
C ALA A 129 -14.87 -7.97 11.32
N SER A 130 -16.03 -8.11 10.66
CA SER A 130 -16.33 -7.43 9.38
C SER A 130 -16.31 -5.89 9.48
N THR A 131 -16.34 -5.35 10.68
CA THR A 131 -16.28 -3.91 10.96
C THR A 131 -14.86 -3.33 10.94
N VAL A 132 -13.83 -4.17 11.12
CA VAL A 132 -12.42 -3.76 11.26
C VAL A 132 -11.47 -4.50 10.32
N THR A 133 -11.96 -5.54 9.64
CA THR A 133 -11.19 -6.36 8.68
C THR A 133 -12.04 -6.63 7.44
N TYR A 134 -11.51 -6.30 6.26
CA TYR A 134 -12.12 -6.71 5.00
C TYR A 134 -11.94 -8.21 4.77
N TRP A 135 -12.98 -8.86 4.21
CA TRP A 135 -12.99 -10.31 4.01
C TRP A 135 -12.71 -11.12 5.30
N SER A 136 -13.14 -10.62 6.46
CA SER A 136 -12.94 -11.28 7.77
C SER A 136 -13.38 -12.75 7.83
N GLN A 137 -14.36 -13.15 7.01
CA GLN A 137 -14.79 -14.55 6.88
C GLN A 137 -13.66 -15.49 6.42
N TRP A 138 -12.72 -15.00 5.63
CA TRP A 138 -11.57 -15.78 5.14
C TRP A 138 -10.51 -15.99 6.21
N TYR A 139 -10.48 -15.18 7.27
CA TYR A 139 -9.56 -15.39 8.39
C TYR A 139 -9.80 -16.75 9.05
N TYR A 140 -11.08 -17.08 9.31
CA TYR A 140 -11.48 -18.32 9.98
C TYR A 140 -11.62 -19.54 9.06
N THR A 141 -11.50 -19.35 7.73
CA THR A 141 -11.71 -20.44 6.76
C THR A 141 -10.50 -20.70 5.87
N GLN A 142 -9.89 -19.65 5.33
CA GLN A 142 -8.78 -19.71 4.37
C GLN A 142 -7.78 -18.56 4.63
N PRO A 143 -7.02 -18.57 5.74
CA PRO A 143 -6.18 -17.44 6.16
C PRO A 143 -5.10 -17.07 5.11
N ALA A 144 -4.52 -18.05 4.43
CA ALA A 144 -3.58 -17.81 3.33
C ALA A 144 -4.18 -16.98 2.20
N ARG A 145 -5.46 -17.22 1.86
CA ARG A 145 -6.17 -16.44 0.84
C ARG A 145 -6.39 -15.00 1.26
N LEU A 146 -6.64 -14.77 2.54
CA LEU A 146 -6.79 -13.43 3.10
C LEU A 146 -5.49 -12.63 2.96
N ILE A 147 -4.35 -13.22 3.36
CA ILE A 147 -3.03 -12.58 3.24
C ILE A 147 -2.73 -12.22 1.79
N VAL A 148 -2.90 -13.16 0.84
CA VAL A 148 -2.66 -12.91 -0.59
C VAL A 148 -3.55 -11.76 -1.10
N THR A 149 -4.80 -11.69 -0.66
CA THR A 149 -5.73 -10.63 -1.05
C THR A 149 -5.25 -9.27 -0.54
N TYR A 150 -4.82 -9.18 0.72
CA TYR A 150 -4.27 -7.94 1.27
C TYR A 150 -2.94 -7.54 0.63
N ILE A 151 -2.06 -8.49 0.28
CA ILE A 151 -0.82 -8.19 -0.48
C ILE A 151 -1.15 -7.53 -1.83
N ILE A 152 -2.11 -8.09 -2.56
CA ILE A 152 -2.56 -7.52 -3.84
C ILE A 152 -3.20 -6.14 -3.61
N PHE A 153 -3.99 -6.00 -2.56
CA PHE A 153 -4.67 -4.75 -2.23
C PHE A 153 -3.67 -3.63 -1.87
N ILE A 154 -2.71 -3.90 -0.99
CA ILE A 154 -1.62 -2.96 -0.65
C ILE A 154 -0.75 -2.68 -1.88
N GLY A 155 -0.50 -3.69 -2.71
CA GLY A 155 0.16 -3.55 -4.01
C GLY A 155 -0.53 -2.52 -4.91
N ALA A 156 -1.86 -2.63 -5.06
CA ALA A 156 -2.62 -1.70 -5.89
C ALA A 156 -2.52 -0.25 -5.37
N PHE A 157 -2.49 -0.05 -4.06
CA PHE A 157 -2.24 1.25 -3.45
C PHE A 157 -0.84 1.78 -3.69
N GLY A 158 0.17 0.91 -3.64
CA GLY A 158 1.53 1.25 -4.05
C GLY A 158 1.55 1.82 -5.47
N GLY A 159 0.87 1.18 -6.41
CA GLY A 159 0.72 1.69 -7.78
C GLY A 159 -0.02 3.04 -7.84
N LEU A 160 -1.08 3.22 -7.04
CA LEU A 160 -1.84 4.48 -6.96
C LEU A 160 -0.99 5.63 -6.43
N PHE A 161 -0.19 5.40 -5.38
CA PHE A 161 0.74 6.41 -4.86
C PHE A 161 1.76 6.84 -5.91
N ALA A 162 2.22 5.92 -6.76
CA ALA A 162 3.10 6.20 -7.89
C ALA A 162 2.46 7.19 -8.87
N LEU A 163 1.21 6.93 -9.25
CA LEU A 163 0.47 7.74 -10.22
C LEU A 163 0.14 9.12 -9.65
N LEU A 164 -0.27 9.19 -8.39
CA LEU A 164 -0.57 10.46 -7.71
C LEU A 164 0.66 11.34 -7.58
N GLY A 165 1.78 10.78 -7.13
CA GLY A 165 3.04 11.52 -7.04
C GLY A 165 3.53 12.00 -8.41
N SER A 166 3.38 11.16 -9.44
CA SER A 166 3.67 11.55 -10.83
C SER A 166 2.79 12.70 -11.31
N ALA A 167 1.47 12.66 -11.01
CA ALA A 167 0.53 13.70 -11.41
C ALA A 167 0.88 15.06 -10.82
N LEU A 168 1.14 15.11 -9.52
CA LEU A 168 1.52 16.34 -8.82
C LEU A 168 2.92 16.82 -9.24
N GLY A 169 3.84 15.89 -9.50
CA GLY A 169 5.16 16.20 -10.05
C GLY A 169 5.10 16.90 -11.40
N VAL A 170 4.31 16.36 -12.32
CA VAL A 170 4.10 16.92 -13.67
C VAL A 170 3.36 18.26 -13.61
N ALA A 171 2.35 18.38 -12.75
CA ALA A 171 1.60 19.62 -12.58
C ALA A 171 2.48 20.76 -12.04
N THR A 172 3.38 20.49 -11.10
CA THR A 172 4.23 21.50 -10.45
C THR A 172 5.60 21.68 -11.10
N ARG A 173 6.00 20.80 -12.02
CA ARG A 173 7.34 20.71 -12.62
C ARG A 173 8.48 20.56 -11.61
N ARG A 174 8.18 20.09 -10.39
CA ARG A 174 9.14 19.94 -9.29
C ARG A 174 9.28 18.48 -8.88
N ARG A 175 10.47 17.90 -9.09
CA ARG A 175 10.79 16.53 -8.66
C ARG A 175 10.57 16.31 -7.16
N VAL A 176 10.93 17.30 -6.34
CA VAL A 176 10.75 17.22 -4.88
C VAL A 176 9.28 17.09 -4.49
N VAL A 177 8.38 17.80 -5.18
CA VAL A 177 6.93 17.69 -4.96
C VAL A 177 6.44 16.30 -5.36
N ALA A 178 6.92 15.77 -6.49
CA ALA A 178 6.59 14.41 -6.91
C ALA A 178 6.96 13.38 -5.82
N LEU A 179 8.18 13.48 -5.27
CA LEU A 179 8.70 12.55 -4.27
C LEU A 179 7.93 12.58 -2.95
N ILE A 180 7.61 13.78 -2.45
CA ILE A 180 7.06 13.96 -1.10
C ILE A 180 5.52 13.88 -1.08
N SER A 181 4.87 14.16 -2.21
CA SER A 181 3.41 14.32 -2.26
C SER A 181 2.60 13.10 -1.80
N PRO A 182 2.92 11.84 -2.15
CA PRO A 182 2.12 10.72 -1.67
C PRO A 182 2.23 10.55 -0.15
N PHE A 183 3.40 10.81 0.41
CA PHE A 183 3.62 10.77 1.86
C PHE A 183 2.82 11.84 2.60
N VAL A 184 2.88 13.08 2.14
CA VAL A 184 2.11 14.18 2.75
C VAL A 184 0.61 13.89 2.67
N MET A 185 0.13 13.30 1.56
CA MET A 185 -1.26 12.90 1.43
C MET A 185 -1.65 11.82 2.44
N VAL A 186 -0.87 10.74 2.55
CA VAL A 186 -1.14 9.66 3.52
C VAL A 186 -1.11 10.20 4.95
N LEU A 187 -0.14 11.07 5.27
CA LEU A 187 -0.03 11.71 6.58
C LEU A 187 -1.24 12.61 6.88
N ALA A 188 -1.60 13.50 5.95
CA ALA A 188 -2.73 14.40 6.10
C ALA A 188 -4.06 13.65 6.27
N LEU A 189 -4.27 12.57 5.50
CA LEU A 189 -5.46 11.72 5.65
C LEU A 189 -5.46 10.97 6.98
N THR A 190 -4.30 10.50 7.46
CA THR A 190 -4.19 9.82 8.76
C THR A 190 -4.50 10.75 9.93
N ILE A 191 -3.96 11.98 9.89
CA ILE A 191 -4.28 13.01 10.87
C ILE A 191 -5.76 13.40 10.75
N GLY A 192 -6.26 13.57 9.53
CA GLY A 192 -7.66 13.89 9.25
C GLY A 192 -8.63 12.86 9.80
N THR A 193 -8.34 11.57 9.68
CA THR A 193 -9.16 10.50 10.27
C THR A 193 -9.17 10.57 11.80
N SER A 194 -8.06 10.96 12.43
CA SER A 194 -8.01 11.10 13.89
C SER A 194 -8.89 12.23 14.41
N ILE A 195 -9.15 13.26 13.59
CA ILE A 195 -10.00 14.41 13.93
C ILE A 195 -11.45 14.16 13.49
N PHE A 196 -11.66 13.57 12.31
CA PHE A 196 -12.97 13.36 11.69
C PHE A 196 -13.14 11.89 11.20
N PRO A 197 -13.23 10.92 12.12
CA PRO A 197 -13.19 9.49 11.78
C PRO A 197 -14.35 9.01 10.91
N GLN A 198 -15.49 9.70 10.95
CA GLN A 198 -16.69 9.36 10.17
C GLN A 198 -16.64 9.84 8.71
N PHE A 199 -15.73 10.77 8.38
CA PHE A 199 -15.72 11.44 7.07
C PHE A 199 -14.44 11.16 6.28
N ILE A 200 -13.31 10.97 6.96
CA ILE A 200 -11.99 10.80 6.34
C ILE A 200 -11.48 9.41 6.64
N SER A 201 -11.16 8.64 5.61
CA SER A 201 -10.56 7.32 5.76
C SER A 201 -9.07 7.37 5.40
N SER A 202 -8.23 7.02 6.36
CA SER A 202 -6.79 6.93 6.15
C SER A 202 -6.45 5.73 5.28
N PRO A 203 -5.55 5.87 4.29
CA PRO A 203 -4.99 4.74 3.57
C PRO A 203 -4.35 3.71 4.51
N VAL A 204 -3.75 4.13 5.64
CA VAL A 204 -3.15 3.21 6.63
C VAL A 204 -4.20 2.28 7.23
N PHE A 205 -5.36 2.82 7.60
CA PHE A 205 -6.42 2.02 8.23
C PHE A 205 -7.10 1.11 7.21
N VAL A 206 -7.40 1.63 6.01
CA VAL A 206 -8.00 0.86 4.92
C VAL A 206 -7.12 -0.32 4.50
N LEU A 207 -5.81 -0.12 4.50
CA LEU A 207 -4.84 -1.16 4.14
C LEU A 207 -4.56 -2.15 5.27
N SER A 208 -5.00 -1.86 6.49
CA SER A 208 -4.80 -2.74 7.64
C SER A 208 -5.80 -3.91 7.65
N PRO A 209 -5.32 -5.15 7.74
CA PRO A 209 -6.12 -6.31 8.12
C PRO A 209 -6.79 -6.13 9.47
N LEU A 210 -6.09 -5.62 10.48
CA LEU A 210 -6.65 -5.32 11.79
C LEU A 210 -6.70 -3.81 12.01
N SER A 211 -7.74 -3.15 11.51
CA SER A 211 -7.83 -1.69 11.63
C SER A 211 -8.15 -1.26 13.07
N PRO A 212 -7.45 -0.25 13.64
CA PRO A 212 -7.76 0.27 14.97
C PRO A 212 -9.07 1.08 15.01
N ALA A 213 -9.65 1.38 13.84
CA ALA A 213 -10.90 2.10 13.67
C ALA A 213 -11.85 1.38 12.72
N TYR A 214 -13.14 1.73 12.77
CA TYR A 214 -14.14 1.19 11.86
C TYR A 214 -13.78 1.47 10.40
N LEU A 215 -13.81 0.42 9.60
CA LEU A 215 -13.51 0.51 8.17
C LEU A 215 -14.70 1.08 7.39
N PRO A 216 -14.45 1.95 6.39
CA PRO A 216 -15.48 2.31 5.42
C PRO A 216 -15.87 1.08 4.61
N THR A 217 -17.03 1.12 3.94
CA THR A 217 -17.46 0.01 3.09
C THR A 217 -16.50 -0.21 1.92
N LEU A 218 -16.27 -1.47 1.53
CA LEU A 218 -15.39 -1.79 0.39
C LEU A 218 -15.80 -1.06 -0.90
N TRP A 219 -17.10 -0.84 -1.08
CA TRP A 219 -17.61 -0.09 -2.22
C TRP A 219 -17.15 1.37 -2.21
N SER A 220 -17.24 2.07 -1.07
CA SER A 220 -16.81 3.47 -1.00
C SER A 220 -15.31 3.60 -1.23
N VAL A 221 -14.52 2.67 -0.69
CA VAL A 221 -13.09 2.51 -0.98
C VAL A 221 -12.88 2.44 -2.49
N PHE A 222 -13.44 1.45 -3.19
CA PHE A 222 -13.23 1.32 -4.64
C PHE A 222 -13.66 2.55 -5.44
N VAL A 223 -14.75 3.22 -5.05
CA VAL A 223 -15.20 4.46 -5.71
C VAL A 223 -14.18 5.58 -5.50
N THR A 224 -13.74 5.83 -4.27
CA THR A 224 -12.75 6.87 -3.96
C THR A 224 -11.41 6.60 -4.66
N TYR A 225 -10.96 5.35 -4.72
CA TYR A 225 -9.74 4.98 -5.45
C TYR A 225 -9.91 5.09 -6.97
N GLY A 226 -11.08 4.73 -7.50
CA GLY A 226 -11.40 4.92 -8.90
C GLY A 226 -11.36 6.40 -9.30
N ILE A 227 -11.96 7.28 -8.49
CA ILE A 227 -11.95 8.72 -8.71
C ILE A 227 -10.52 9.28 -8.64
N THR A 228 -9.74 8.93 -7.61
CA THR A 228 -8.36 9.42 -7.49
C THR A 228 -7.46 8.95 -8.65
N LEU A 229 -7.64 7.71 -9.14
CA LEU A 229 -6.94 7.21 -10.32
C LEU A 229 -7.30 7.99 -11.58
N VAL A 230 -8.59 8.24 -11.82
CA VAL A 230 -9.06 9.03 -12.97
C VAL A 230 -8.54 10.47 -12.89
N CYS A 231 -8.59 11.09 -11.71
CA CYS A 231 -8.05 12.43 -11.48
C CYS A 231 -6.52 12.49 -11.69
N ALA A 232 -5.77 11.48 -11.23
CA ALA A 232 -4.32 11.42 -11.42
C ALA A 232 -3.95 11.31 -12.90
N ILE A 233 -4.60 10.38 -13.62
CA ILE A 233 -4.36 10.19 -15.06
C ILE A 233 -4.80 11.43 -15.84
N GLY A 234 -6.00 11.96 -15.55
CA GLY A 234 -6.53 13.16 -16.18
C GLY A 234 -5.63 14.39 -15.94
N GLY A 235 -5.13 14.56 -14.71
CA GLY A 235 -4.18 15.61 -14.35
C GLY A 235 -2.88 15.52 -15.12
N ILE A 236 -2.31 14.31 -15.27
CA ILE A 236 -1.09 14.09 -16.08
C ILE A 236 -1.34 14.44 -17.54
N LEU A 237 -2.46 13.98 -18.12
CA LEU A 237 -2.81 14.27 -19.51
C LEU A 237 -3.04 15.76 -19.75
N PHE A 238 -3.79 16.43 -18.89
CA PHE A 238 -4.07 17.86 -18.99
C PHE A 238 -2.80 18.70 -18.85
N ALA A 239 -2.00 18.43 -17.81
CA ALA A 239 -0.73 19.13 -17.59
C ALA A 239 0.23 18.89 -18.75
N SER A 240 0.31 17.68 -19.30
CA SER A 240 1.18 17.40 -20.45
C SER A 240 0.77 18.14 -21.73
N LYS A 241 -0.53 18.44 -21.93
CA LYS A 241 -1.02 19.14 -23.12
C LYS A 241 -0.71 20.64 -23.08
N HIS A 242 -1.05 21.30 -21.97
CA HIS A 242 -0.78 22.73 -21.80
C HIS A 242 0.72 23.08 -21.87
N GLN A 243 1.58 22.12 -21.56
CA GLN A 243 3.02 22.28 -21.59
C GLN A 243 3.63 22.15 -23.00
N THR A 244 2.83 21.87 -24.03
CA THR A 244 3.26 21.83 -25.44
C THR A 244 2.89 23.06 -26.26
N GLU A 245 2.15 24.01 -25.65
CA GLU A 245 1.67 25.24 -26.32
C GLU A 245 2.50 26.49 -25.96
N LEU A 246 3.60 26.31 -25.21
CA LEU A 246 4.60 27.33 -24.83
C LEU A 246 5.94 26.97 -25.46
#